data_AF-A0A1F9B7R5-F1
#
_entry.id   AF-A0A1F9B7R5-F1
#
_cell.length_a   1.000
_cell.length_b   1.000
_cell.length_c   1.000
_cell.angle_alpha   90.00
_cell.angle_beta   90.00
_cell.angle_gamma   90.00
#
_symmetry.space_group_name_H-M   'P 1'
#
loop_
_entity.id
_entity.type
_entity.pdbx_description
1 polymer ?
#
loop_
_entity_poly.entity_id
_entity_poly.type
_entity_poly.pdbx_seq_one_letter_code
_entity_poly.pdbx_strand_id
1 'polypeptide(L)'
;MIFFSCINSNPAYSNSAVIAVKKYCDLDFNGARIPGGNYDKLRNLMAWEEDQDEPGWDCFIIISDYKIIDEKVKQNTAIVTISYNVLLRFCSDYSFEKKIYADRVDFELKKIEGFWKINEYVPYPRISKDVALKYLKTRLKYLKQDSAETDKIVLLINTLEKL
;
A
#
# COMPACT_ATOMS: atom_id res chain seq x y z
N MET A 1 -42.94 -26.70 24.93
CA MET A 1 -42.12 -27.24 23.83
C MET A 1 -41.25 -26.11 23.30
N ILE A 2 -39.97 -26.40 23.10
CA ILE A 2 -38.85 -25.43 23.01
C ILE A 2 -38.86 -24.65 21.68
N PHE A 3 -38.49 -23.37 21.77
CA PHE A 3 -38.21 -22.44 20.69
C PHE A 3 -37.16 -22.96 19.69
N PHE A 4 -37.35 -22.71 18.40
CA PHE A 4 -36.23 -22.51 17.47
C PHE A 4 -36.46 -21.25 16.64
N SER A 5 -35.87 -20.16 17.12
CA SER A 5 -35.56 -18.99 16.32
C SER A 5 -34.35 -19.35 15.44
N CYS A 6 -34.52 -19.34 14.13
CA CYS A 6 -33.39 -19.45 13.20
C CYS A 6 -32.78 -18.06 13.01
N ILE A 7 -31.79 -17.72 13.85
CA ILE A 7 -30.78 -16.73 13.52
C ILE A 7 -29.58 -17.53 13.01
N ASN A 8 -29.23 -17.40 11.73
CA ASN A 8 -27.84 -17.54 11.28
C ASN A 8 -27.67 -17.09 9.82
N SER A 9 -27.52 -15.79 9.64
CA SER A 9 -26.67 -15.25 8.58
C SER A 9 -25.56 -14.49 9.28
N ASN A 10 -24.41 -15.13 9.43
CA ASN A 10 -23.24 -14.62 10.14
C ASN A 10 -22.64 -13.42 9.36
N PRO A 11 -22.71 -12.16 9.83
CA PRO A 11 -22.16 -11.01 9.11
C PRO A 11 -20.71 -10.70 9.54
N ALA A 12 -19.96 -11.70 10.01
CA ALA A 12 -18.63 -11.49 10.59
C ALA A 12 -17.49 -11.32 9.57
N TYR A 13 -17.75 -11.46 8.26
CA TYR A 13 -16.69 -11.50 7.24
C TYR A 13 -16.38 -10.16 6.53
N SER A 14 -17.10 -9.06 6.79
CA SER A 14 -16.85 -7.76 6.10
C SER A 14 -16.35 -6.62 6.98
N ASN A 15 -16.25 -6.78 8.31
CA ASN A 15 -16.05 -5.66 9.26
C ASN A 15 -14.87 -5.89 10.24
N SER A 16 -13.75 -6.46 9.79
CA SER A 16 -12.52 -6.61 10.60
C SER A 16 -11.47 -5.56 10.22
N ALA A 17 -10.70 -5.08 11.20
CA ALA A 17 -9.61 -4.13 10.99
C ALA A 17 -8.51 -4.72 10.10
N VAL A 18 -8.14 -5.98 10.35
CA VAL A 18 -7.24 -6.77 9.49
C VAL A 18 -7.69 -6.80 8.03
N ILE A 19 -8.98 -6.98 7.76
CA ILE A 19 -9.48 -7.03 6.37
C ILE A 19 -9.38 -5.66 5.68
N ALA A 20 -9.65 -4.57 6.40
CA ALA A 20 -9.50 -3.22 5.87
C ALA A 20 -8.03 -2.92 5.51
N VAL A 21 -7.09 -3.22 6.41
CA VAL A 21 -5.66 -3.04 6.14
C VAL A 21 -5.17 -3.95 5.03
N LYS A 22 -5.57 -5.24 5.03
CA LYS A 22 -5.19 -6.16 3.96
C LYS A 22 -5.60 -5.61 2.59
N LYS A 23 -6.84 -5.14 2.47
CA LYS A 23 -7.37 -4.58 1.22
C LYS A 23 -6.63 -3.31 0.80
N TYR A 24 -6.27 -2.45 1.76
CA TYR A 24 -5.43 -1.28 1.49
C TYR A 24 -4.05 -1.70 0.95
N CYS A 25 -3.37 -2.59 1.65
CA CYS A 25 -2.06 -3.10 1.23
C CYS A 25 -2.11 -3.82 -0.12
N ASP A 26 -3.18 -4.57 -0.40
CA ASP A 26 -3.37 -5.26 -1.69
C ASP A 26 -3.48 -4.21 -2.81
N LEU A 27 -4.24 -3.13 -2.60
CA LEU A 27 -4.38 -2.05 -3.57
C LEU A 27 -3.06 -1.29 -3.77
N ASP A 28 -2.33 -0.97 -2.68
CA ASP A 28 -1.03 -0.29 -2.75
C ASP A 28 0.01 -1.16 -3.47
N PHE A 29 0.12 -2.44 -3.12
CA PHE A 29 1.00 -3.41 -3.78
C PHE A 29 0.77 -3.49 -5.29
N ASN A 30 -0.48 -3.31 -5.71
CA ASN A 30 -0.91 -3.29 -7.11
C ASN A 30 -0.87 -1.89 -7.76
N GLY A 31 -0.25 -0.90 -7.10
CA GLY A 31 0.00 0.41 -7.67
C GLY A 31 -1.19 1.37 -7.61
N ALA A 32 -2.10 1.23 -6.65
CA ALA A 32 -3.20 2.18 -6.52
C ALA A 32 -2.72 3.62 -6.20
N ARG A 33 -1.59 3.77 -5.51
CA ARG A 33 -1.06 5.07 -5.03
C ARG A 33 0.02 5.69 -5.92
N ILE A 34 0.45 5.02 -6.99
CA ILE A 34 1.42 5.61 -7.93
C ILE A 34 0.72 6.57 -8.92
N PRO A 35 1.45 7.50 -9.58
CA PRO A 35 0.88 8.35 -10.61
C PRO A 35 0.19 7.55 -11.72
N GLY A 36 -1.07 7.90 -12.02
CA GLY A 36 -1.91 7.15 -12.97
C GLY A 36 -2.49 5.84 -12.42
N GLY A 37 -2.37 5.60 -11.10
CA GLY A 37 -2.98 4.48 -10.38
C GLY A 37 -4.47 4.64 -10.12
N ASN A 38 -5.02 3.72 -9.34
CA ASN A 38 -6.45 3.68 -8.97
C ASN A 38 -6.68 4.20 -7.55
N TYR A 39 -6.21 5.41 -7.24
CA TYR A 39 -6.25 5.96 -5.89
C TYR A 39 -7.66 6.04 -5.32
N ASP A 40 -8.66 6.32 -6.17
CA ASP A 40 -10.08 6.36 -5.77
C ASP A 40 -10.59 5.08 -5.08
N LYS A 41 -9.94 3.92 -5.31
CA LYS A 41 -10.32 2.66 -4.66
C LYS A 41 -9.91 2.60 -3.18
N LEU A 42 -8.96 3.43 -2.77
CA LEU A 42 -8.46 3.50 -1.39
C LEU A 42 -9.30 4.43 -0.51
N ARG A 43 -9.99 5.42 -1.10
CA ARG A 43 -10.74 6.46 -0.36
C ARG A 43 -11.70 5.88 0.67
N ASN A 44 -12.41 4.83 0.27
CA ASN A 44 -13.38 4.14 1.13
C ASN A 44 -12.75 3.38 2.32
N LEU A 45 -11.42 3.25 2.35
CA LEU A 45 -10.66 2.58 3.41
C LEU A 45 -9.97 3.56 4.36
N MET A 46 -10.04 4.87 4.09
CA MET A 46 -9.31 5.90 4.84
C MET A 46 -10.29 6.87 5.51
N ALA A 47 -9.94 7.33 6.71
CA ALA A 47 -10.72 8.29 7.47
C ALA A 47 -10.15 9.71 7.38
N TRP A 48 -8.91 9.87 6.92
CA TRP A 48 -8.20 11.15 6.89
C TRP A 48 -8.34 11.92 5.57
N GLU A 49 -8.84 11.28 4.52
CA GLU A 49 -8.91 11.88 3.18
C GLU A 49 -10.16 12.75 2.95
N GLU A 50 -11.16 12.70 3.85
CA GLU A 50 -12.33 13.59 3.76
C GLU A 50 -11.91 15.07 3.84
N ASP A 51 -10.71 15.37 4.38
CA ASP A 51 -10.18 16.72 4.55
C ASP A 51 -8.84 17.00 3.81
N GLN A 52 -8.12 16.00 3.29
CA GLN A 52 -6.80 16.18 2.65
C GLN A 52 -6.52 15.14 1.53
N ASP A 53 -6.23 15.62 0.32
CA ASP A 53 -5.68 14.78 -0.75
C ASP A 53 -4.32 14.19 -0.35
N GLU A 54 -4.02 12.98 -0.81
CA GLU A 54 -2.71 12.38 -0.60
C GLU A 54 -1.62 13.24 -1.28
N PRO A 55 -0.59 13.68 -0.54
CA PRO A 55 0.50 14.43 -1.15
C PRO A 55 1.12 13.60 -2.27
N GLY A 56 1.36 14.25 -3.41
CA GLY A 56 2.05 13.62 -4.54
C GLY A 56 3.35 12.98 -4.08
N TRP A 57 3.58 11.74 -4.53
CA TRP A 57 4.70 10.95 -4.03
C TRP A 57 5.99 11.25 -4.77
N ASP A 58 6.96 11.80 -4.03
CA ASP A 58 8.35 11.89 -4.49
C ASP A 58 9.08 10.56 -4.44
N CYS A 59 8.59 9.56 -3.70
CA CYS A 59 9.24 8.25 -3.62
C CYS A 59 8.24 7.11 -3.54
N PHE A 60 8.64 5.94 -4.03
CA PHE A 60 7.95 4.67 -3.82
C PHE A 60 8.92 3.64 -3.22
N ILE A 61 8.38 2.77 -2.38
CA ILE A 61 9.08 1.62 -1.81
C ILE A 61 8.68 0.39 -2.62
N ILE A 62 9.66 -0.36 -3.09
CA ILE A 62 9.46 -1.58 -3.85
C ILE A 62 9.61 -2.77 -2.90
N ILE A 63 8.57 -3.60 -2.84
CA ILE A 63 8.47 -4.74 -1.92
C ILE A 63 8.27 -6.04 -2.70
N SER A 64 8.75 -7.16 -2.15
CA SER A 64 8.48 -8.49 -2.71
C SER A 64 7.13 -9.03 -2.24
N ASP A 65 6.82 -8.85 -0.96
CA ASP A 65 5.56 -9.24 -0.34
C ASP A 65 5.31 -8.40 0.94
N TYR A 66 4.19 -8.70 1.60
CA TYR A 66 3.91 -8.24 2.95
C TYR A 66 3.08 -9.26 3.71
N LYS A 67 3.10 -9.16 5.04
CA LYS A 67 2.31 -10.00 5.94
C LYS A 67 1.80 -9.20 7.14
N ILE A 68 0.59 -9.53 7.57
CA ILE A 68 0.07 -9.07 8.86
C ILE A 68 0.76 -9.90 9.95
N ILE A 69 1.32 -9.23 10.95
CA ILE A 69 2.05 -9.88 12.05
C ILE A 69 1.44 -9.67 13.43
N ASP A 70 0.58 -8.68 13.60
CA ASP A 70 -0.11 -8.40 14.86
C ASP A 70 -1.43 -7.66 14.61
N GLU A 71 -2.39 -7.84 15.52
CA GLU A 71 -3.64 -7.07 15.58
C GLU A 71 -4.01 -6.81 17.05
N LYS A 72 -4.25 -5.54 17.38
CA LYS A 72 -4.74 -5.10 18.68
C LYS A 72 -6.01 -4.29 18.50
N VAL A 73 -7.15 -4.85 18.89
CA VAL A 73 -8.45 -4.18 18.80
C VAL A 73 -8.91 -3.71 20.18
N LYS A 74 -9.34 -2.45 20.29
CA LYS A 74 -9.93 -1.87 21.50
C LYS A 74 -11.18 -1.08 21.15
N GLN A 75 -12.36 -1.67 21.36
CA GLN A 75 -13.65 -1.06 21.07
C GLN A 75 -13.74 -0.55 19.61
N ASN A 76 -13.59 0.77 19.41
CA ASN A 76 -13.71 1.45 18.13
C ASN A 76 -12.36 1.87 17.54
N THR A 77 -11.25 1.43 18.11
CA THR A 77 -9.91 1.62 17.54
C THR A 77 -9.19 0.29 17.39
N ALA A 78 -8.26 0.23 16.44
CA ALA A 78 -7.39 -0.92 16.26
C ALA A 78 -5.99 -0.50 15.77
N ILE A 79 -5.00 -1.31 16.07
CA ILE A 79 -3.66 -1.25 15.48
C ILE A 79 -3.42 -2.57 14.77
N VAL A 80 -3.09 -2.52 13.49
CA VAL A 80 -2.70 -3.70 12.70
C VAL A 80 -1.26 -3.50 12.24
N THR A 81 -0.38 -4.41 12.60
CA THR A 81 1.04 -4.31 12.22
C THR A 81 1.32 -5.14 10.98
N ILE A 82 1.93 -4.50 9.97
CA ILE A 82 2.39 -5.12 8.74
C ILE A 82 3.91 -5.24 8.76
N SER A 83 4.42 -6.39 8.32
CA SER A 83 5.82 -6.58 7.95
C SER A 83 5.92 -6.61 6.43
N TYR A 84 6.63 -5.65 5.85
CA TYR A 84 6.95 -5.56 4.44
C TYR A 84 8.33 -6.14 4.17
N ASN A 85 8.48 -6.98 3.15
CA ASN A 85 9.79 -7.37 2.66
C ASN A 85 10.24 -6.36 1.60
N VAL A 86 11.02 -5.36 2.02
CA VAL A 86 11.51 -4.26 1.18
C VAL A 86 12.68 -4.74 0.35
N LEU A 87 12.70 -4.35 -0.93
CA LEU A 87 13.79 -4.61 -1.88
C LEU A 87 14.62 -3.35 -2.16
N LEU A 88 13.93 -2.23 -2.38
CA LEU A 88 14.52 -0.99 -2.83
C LEU A 88 13.59 0.19 -2.56
N ARG A 89 14.16 1.39 -2.37
CA ARG A 89 13.43 2.66 -2.41
C ARG A 89 13.87 3.46 -3.64
N PHE A 90 12.92 4.04 -4.36
CA PHE A 90 13.15 4.90 -5.53
C PHE A 90 12.47 6.26 -5.33
N CYS A 91 13.14 7.34 -5.72
CA CYS A 91 12.64 8.70 -5.62
C CYS A 91 12.65 9.46 -6.95
N SER A 92 11.93 10.59 -7.01
CA SER A 92 11.65 11.42 -8.19
C SER A 92 12.90 12.12 -8.73
N ASP A 93 13.93 12.28 -7.90
CA ASP A 93 15.28 12.72 -8.28
C ASP A 93 16.13 11.59 -8.93
N TYR A 94 15.49 10.45 -9.20
CA TYR A 94 16.06 9.23 -9.73
C TYR A 94 17.12 8.59 -8.83
N SER A 95 17.17 8.98 -7.55
CA SER A 95 17.95 8.25 -6.55
C SER A 95 17.25 6.93 -6.22
N PHE A 96 18.05 5.90 -5.96
CA PHE A 96 17.55 4.67 -5.39
C PHE A 96 18.51 4.09 -4.36
N GLU A 97 17.95 3.49 -3.33
CA GLU A 97 18.68 2.77 -2.31
C GLU A 97 18.24 1.31 -2.35
N LYS A 98 19.14 0.42 -2.78
CA LYS A 98 18.93 -1.02 -2.67
C LYS A 98 19.17 -1.42 -1.21
N LYS A 99 18.10 -1.73 -0.49
CA LYS A 99 18.16 -2.21 0.88
C LYS A 99 17.13 -3.31 1.07
N ILE A 100 17.60 -4.53 1.24
CA ILE A 100 16.75 -5.69 1.49
C ILE A 100 16.57 -5.84 3.00
N TYR A 101 15.37 -5.57 3.50
CA TYR A 101 15.06 -5.68 4.92
C TYR A 101 13.56 -5.85 5.17
N ALA A 102 13.20 -6.31 6.37
CA ALA A 102 11.83 -6.31 6.83
C ALA A 102 11.50 -4.95 7.47
N ASP A 103 10.56 -4.21 6.89
CA ASP A 103 10.04 -2.96 7.43
C ASP A 103 8.74 -3.21 8.19
N ARG A 104 8.58 -2.63 9.38
CA ARG A 104 7.37 -2.79 10.19
C ARG A 104 6.60 -1.48 10.23
N VAL A 105 5.33 -1.55 9.87
CA VAL A 105 4.43 -0.40 9.83
C VAL A 105 3.18 -0.75 10.60
N ASP A 106 2.88 0.06 11.60
CA ASP A 106 1.60 0.01 12.29
C ASP A 106 0.59 0.82 11.48
N PHE A 107 -0.62 0.29 11.38
CA PHE A 107 -1.77 0.98 10.82
C PHE A 107 -2.74 1.24 11.96
N GLU A 108 -2.95 2.51 12.29
CA GLU A 108 -4.00 2.94 13.18
C GLU A 108 -5.34 3.00 12.46
N LEU A 109 -6.36 2.34 13.02
CA LEU A 109 -7.71 2.33 12.49
C LEU A 109 -8.73 2.85 13.49
N LYS A 110 -9.78 3.45 12.96
CA LYS A 110 -10.97 3.85 13.70
C LYS A 110 -12.22 3.28 13.05
N LYS A 111 -13.17 2.89 13.88
CA LYS A 111 -14.49 2.43 13.44
C LYS A 111 -15.41 3.63 13.24
N ILE A 112 -15.84 3.87 12.00
CA ILE A 112 -16.71 4.97 11.59
C ILE A 112 -17.94 4.36 10.91
N GLU A 113 -19.13 4.65 11.43
CA GLU A 113 -20.41 4.11 10.92
C GLU A 113 -20.42 2.58 10.77
N GLY A 114 -19.71 1.87 11.64
CA GLY A 114 -19.61 0.41 11.62
C GLY A 114 -18.47 -0.16 10.77
N PHE A 115 -17.76 0.67 10.00
CA PHE A 115 -16.65 0.26 9.13
C PHE A 115 -15.30 0.66 9.71
N TRP A 116 -14.30 -0.22 9.57
CA TRP A 116 -12.92 0.10 9.92
C TRP A 116 -12.28 0.92 8.81
N LYS A 117 -11.76 2.09 9.16
CA LYS A 117 -11.02 2.96 8.26
C LYS A 117 -9.64 3.26 8.85
N ILE A 118 -8.63 3.35 7.99
CA ILE A 118 -7.27 3.74 8.35
C ILE A 118 -7.31 5.22 8.74
N ASN A 119 -6.93 5.50 9.98
CA ASN A 119 -7.08 6.79 10.64
C ASN A 119 -5.82 7.67 10.52
N GLU A 120 -4.69 7.08 10.14
CA GLU A 120 -3.44 7.81 9.96
C GLU A 120 -2.93 7.74 8.52
N TYR A 121 -2.12 8.72 8.17
CA TYR A 121 -1.42 8.75 6.91
C TYR A 121 -0.26 7.74 6.90
N VAL A 122 -0.18 6.93 5.84
CA VAL A 122 0.85 5.90 5.67
C VAL A 122 1.90 6.42 4.68
N PRO A 123 3.15 6.69 5.08
CA PRO A 123 4.14 7.28 4.18
C PRO A 123 4.55 6.34 3.04
N TYR A 124 4.66 6.90 1.83
CA TYR A 124 5.11 6.31 0.58
C TYR A 124 4.28 5.12 0.07
N PRO A 125 4.03 5.01 -1.25
CA PRO A 125 3.47 3.81 -1.85
C PRO A 125 4.41 2.64 -1.66
N ARG A 126 3.85 1.46 -1.40
CA ARG A 126 4.56 0.19 -1.27
C ARG A 126 4.09 -0.74 -2.37
N ILE A 127 4.83 -0.74 -3.48
CA ILE A 127 4.43 -1.41 -4.72
C ILE A 127 5.23 -2.68 -4.97
N SER A 128 4.64 -3.60 -5.71
CA SER A 128 5.35 -4.78 -6.21
C SER A 128 6.46 -4.41 -7.20
N LYS A 129 7.43 -5.32 -7.34
CA LYS A 129 8.48 -5.24 -8.38
C LYS A 129 7.88 -5.09 -9.79
N ASP A 130 6.82 -5.82 -10.11
CA ASP A 130 6.22 -5.82 -11.45
C ASP A 130 5.53 -4.49 -11.76
N VAL A 131 4.82 -3.91 -10.77
CA VAL A 131 4.24 -2.57 -10.89
C VAL A 131 5.34 -1.53 -11.09
N ALA A 132 6.44 -1.61 -10.32
CA ALA A 132 7.57 -0.71 -10.47
C ALA A 132 8.21 -0.80 -11.86
N LEU A 133 8.49 -2.02 -12.35
CA LEU A 133 9.04 -2.25 -13.69
C LEU A 133 8.14 -1.69 -14.78
N LYS A 134 6.82 -1.94 -14.70
CA LYS A 134 5.85 -1.40 -15.66
C LYS A 134 5.85 0.13 -15.67
N TYR A 135 5.85 0.75 -14.49
CA TYR A 135 5.89 2.20 -14.34
C TYR A 135 7.18 2.78 -14.95
N LEU A 136 8.35 2.26 -14.59
CA LEU A 136 9.65 2.75 -15.06
C LEU A 136 9.82 2.56 -16.58
N LYS A 137 9.44 1.41 -17.12
CA LYS A 137 9.47 1.15 -18.57
C LYS A 137 8.52 2.08 -19.35
N THR A 138 7.39 2.44 -18.76
CA THR A 138 6.47 3.42 -19.34
C THR A 138 7.09 4.81 -19.32
N ARG A 139 7.66 5.23 -18.19
CA ARG A 139 8.33 6.53 -18.03
C ARG A 139 9.47 6.70 -19.03
N LEU A 140 10.29 5.66 -19.23
CA LEU A 140 11.41 5.65 -20.15
C LEU A 140 11.02 6.02 -21.60
N LYS A 141 9.81 5.67 -22.04
CA LYS A 141 9.32 5.99 -23.40
C LYS A 141 9.11 7.47 -23.65
N TYR A 142 8.92 8.25 -22.59
CA TYR A 142 8.62 9.69 -22.66
C TYR A 142 9.83 10.56 -22.32
N LEU A 143 10.95 9.96 -21.94
CA LEU A 143 12.19 10.69 -21.68
C LEU A 143 12.95 10.93 -22.98
N LYS A 144 13.66 12.07 -23.02
CA LYS A 144 14.59 12.36 -24.11
C LYS A 144 15.73 11.33 -24.08
N GLN A 145 16.07 10.81 -25.25
CA GLN A 145 17.24 9.94 -25.40
C GLN A 145 18.51 10.63 -24.91
N ASP A 146 19.44 9.84 -24.35
CA ASP A 146 20.77 10.25 -23.89
C ASP A 146 20.80 11.29 -22.75
N SER A 147 19.78 11.30 -21.89
CA SER A 147 19.78 12.08 -20.65
C SER A 147 20.32 11.27 -19.47
N ALA A 148 20.95 11.95 -18.49
CA ALA A 148 21.37 11.33 -17.24
C ALA A 148 20.20 10.66 -16.47
N GLU A 149 18.96 11.11 -16.70
CA GLU A 149 17.75 10.50 -16.15
C GLU A 149 17.46 9.12 -16.78
N THR A 150 17.67 9.02 -18.10
CA THR A 150 17.52 7.77 -18.86
C THR A 150 18.48 6.70 -18.33
N ASP A 151 19.75 7.05 -18.14
CA ASP A 151 20.76 6.13 -17.61
C ASP A 151 20.40 5.61 -16.22
N LYS A 152 19.92 6.49 -15.33
CA LYS A 152 19.49 6.11 -13.98
C LYS A 152 18.28 5.17 -14.00
N ILE A 153 17.27 5.44 -14.85
CA ILE A 153 16.12 4.55 -14.98
C ILE A 153 16.51 3.21 -15.57
N VAL A 154 17.37 3.17 -16.59
CA VAL A 154 17.87 1.92 -17.17
C VAL A 154 18.65 1.12 -16.12
N LEU A 155 19.52 1.77 -15.35
CA LEU A 155 20.23 1.14 -14.24
C LEU A 155 19.27 0.55 -13.20
N LEU A 156 18.21 1.28 -12.84
CA LEU A 156 17.21 0.81 -11.89
C LEU A 156 16.41 -0.38 -12.42
N ILE A 157 15.96 -0.34 -13.68
CA ILE A 157 15.28 -1.46 -14.34
C ILE A 157 16.16 -2.71 -14.32
N ASN A 158 17.42 -2.58 -14.75
CA ASN A 158 18.39 -3.68 -14.75
C ASN A 158 18.67 -4.21 -13.33
N THR A 159 18.63 -3.33 -12.33
CA THR A 159 18.80 -3.73 -10.92
C THR A 159 17.61 -4.55 -10.45
N LEU A 160 16.38 -4.10 -10.73
CA LEU A 160 15.15 -4.78 -10.36
C LEU A 160 15.00 -6.14 -11.07
N GLU A 161 15.38 -6.24 -12.34
CA GLU A 161 15.32 -7.50 -13.09
C GLU A 161 16.27 -8.58 -12.54
N LYS A 162 17.28 -8.19 -11.75
CA LYS A 162 18.24 -9.10 -11.10
C LYS A 162 17.85 -9.48 -9.66
N LEU A 163 16.80 -8.90 -9.08
CA LEU A 163 16.27 -9.23 -7.76
C LEU A 163 15.20 -10.32 -7.86
#